data_AF-A0A7V9B2L4-F1
#
_entry.id   AF-A0A7V9B2L4-F1
#
_cell.length_a   1.000
_cell.length_b   1.000
_cell.length_c   1.000
_cell.angle_alpha   90.00
_cell.angle_beta   90.00
_cell.angle_gamma   90.00
#
_symmetry.space_group_name_H-M   'P 1'
#
loop_
_entity.id
_entity.type
_entity.pdbx_description
1 polymer ?
#
loop_
_entity_poly.entity_id
_entity_poly.type
_entity_poly.pdbx_seq_one_letter_code
_entity_poly.pdbx_strand_id
1 'polypeptide(L)'
;MNVEGSAAAAERYAIQLVAYFYEFATPNGREVMSFHWTPEAPDPTAIRFPHVHIGPALLGGQTVLRPGDLHRAHIPTGRISLPAVIRLAISEFRVFPLLDDWEFRLSATEALLSAEAHG
;
A
#
# COMPACT_ATOMS: atom_id res chain seq x y z
N MET A 1 -11.87 -9.16 33.33
CA MET A 1 -11.25 -9.21 32.00
C MET A 1 -10.16 -8.15 32.03
N ASN A 2 -8.89 -8.58 32.06
CA ASN A 2 -7.76 -7.73 32.46
C ASN A 2 -7.41 -6.73 31.35
N VAL A 3 -7.77 -5.47 31.56
CA VAL A 3 -7.46 -4.35 30.66
C VAL A 3 -6.05 -3.78 30.92
N GLU A 4 -5.42 -4.17 32.04
CA GLU A 4 -4.12 -3.63 32.49
C GLU A 4 -2.92 -4.15 31.69
N GLY A 5 -3.00 -5.35 31.09
CA GLY A 5 -1.89 -5.93 30.32
C GLY A 5 -1.66 -5.29 28.95
N SER A 6 -2.68 -4.63 28.38
CA SER A 6 -2.61 -4.04 27.03
C SER A 6 -1.87 -2.71 27.00
N ALA A 7 -1.97 -1.89 28.06
CA ALA A 7 -1.34 -0.59 28.11
C ALA A 7 0.17 -0.69 28.41
N ALA A 8 0.55 -1.54 29.37
CA ALA A 8 1.95 -1.77 29.71
C ALA A 8 2.75 -2.46 28.59
N ALA A 9 2.09 -3.26 27.74
CA ALA A 9 2.71 -3.84 26.54
C ALA A 9 2.98 -2.77 25.46
N ALA A 10 2.08 -1.80 25.29
CA ALA A 10 2.25 -0.72 24.32
C ALA A 10 3.41 0.24 24.68
N GLU A 11 3.74 0.40 25.98
CA GLU A 11 4.91 1.19 26.40
C GLU A 11 6.26 0.49 26.16
N ARG A 12 6.27 -0.84 25.93
CA ARG A 12 7.50 -1.63 25.82
C ARG A 12 7.85 -2.03 24.39
N TYR A 13 6.88 -2.03 23.48
CA TYR A 13 7.07 -2.47 22.10
C TYR A 13 6.57 -1.39 21.15
N ALA A 14 7.43 -0.98 20.22
CA ALA A 14 7.06 -0.13 19.10
C ALA A 14 6.77 -0.99 17.86
N ILE A 15 5.70 -0.65 17.15
CA ILE A 15 5.39 -1.22 15.84
C ILE A 15 5.86 -0.22 14.79
N GLN A 16 6.57 -0.71 13.78
CA GLN A 16 7.05 0.12 12.68
C GLN A 16 6.80 -0.57 11.35
N LEU A 17 6.32 0.20 10.37
CA LEU A 17 6.25 -0.25 8.98
C LEU A 17 7.67 -0.29 8.40
N VAL A 18 8.17 -1.49 8.12
CA VAL A 18 9.51 -1.72 7.54
C VAL A 18 9.49 -1.93 6.03
N ALA A 19 8.37 -2.40 5.48
CA ALA A 19 8.15 -2.59 4.05
C ALA A 19 6.65 -2.79 3.77
N TYR A 20 6.24 -2.62 2.51
CA TYR A 20 4.92 -3.05 2.05
C TYR A 20 4.92 -3.50 0.58
N PHE A 21 3.95 -4.35 0.27
CA PHE A 21 3.56 -4.78 -1.07
C PHE A 21 2.03 -4.92 -1.08
N TYR A 22 1.35 -4.05 -1.81
CA TYR A 22 -0.11 -4.09 -2.00
C TYR A 22 -0.41 -4.21 -3.48
N GLU A 23 -1.31 -5.12 -3.86
CA GLU A 23 -1.58 -5.41 -5.27
C GLU A 23 -3.08 -5.56 -5.55
N PHE A 24 -3.51 -4.95 -6.66
CA PHE A 24 -4.71 -5.33 -7.38
C PHE A 24 -4.31 -6.24 -8.54
N ALA A 25 -4.90 -7.43 -8.61
CA ALA A 25 -4.66 -8.40 -9.67
C ALA A 25 -5.98 -8.85 -10.30
N THR A 26 -5.91 -9.28 -11.55
CA THR A 26 -7.02 -9.98 -12.22
C THR A 26 -7.23 -11.36 -11.59
N PRO A 27 -8.36 -12.04 -11.87
CA PRO A 27 -8.61 -13.39 -11.37
C PRO A 27 -7.55 -14.44 -11.76
N ASN A 28 -6.82 -14.20 -12.85
CA ASN A 28 -5.71 -15.05 -13.29
C ASN A 28 -4.33 -14.57 -12.80
N GLY A 29 -4.28 -13.65 -11.83
CA GLY A 29 -3.05 -13.18 -11.20
C GLY A 29 -2.22 -12.22 -12.05
N ARG A 30 -2.82 -11.58 -13.06
CA ARG A 30 -2.11 -10.52 -13.80
C ARG A 30 -2.25 -9.22 -13.02
N GLU A 31 -1.12 -8.60 -12.74
CA GLU A 31 -1.06 -7.30 -12.08
C GLU A 31 -1.90 -6.26 -12.85
N VAL A 32 -2.73 -5.54 -12.10
CA VAL A 32 -3.48 -4.36 -12.52
C VAL A 32 -2.77 -3.11 -12.01
N MET A 33 -2.40 -3.09 -10.73
CA MET A 33 -1.69 -1.99 -10.08
C MET A 33 -1.06 -2.49 -8.78
N SER A 34 0.16 -2.08 -8.48
CA SER A 34 0.83 -2.47 -7.24
C SER A 34 1.60 -1.32 -6.59
N PHE A 35 1.64 -1.30 -5.26
CA PHE A 35 2.35 -0.31 -4.45
C PHE A 35 3.42 -1.00 -3.65
N HIS A 36 4.69 -0.61 -3.83
CA HIS A 36 5.82 -1.24 -3.18
C HIS A 36 6.67 -0.24 -2.40
N TRP A 37 7.24 -0.72 -1.30
CA TRP A 37 8.32 -0.06 -0.60
C TRP A 37 9.15 -1.08 0.17
N THR A 38 10.42 -1.22 -0.18
CA THR A 38 11.37 -2.14 0.48
C THR A 38 12.72 -1.42 0.69
N PRO A 39 12.85 -0.59 1.75
CA PRO A 39 14.03 0.25 1.96
C PRO A 39 15.31 -0.54 2.25
N GLU A 40 15.19 -1.71 2.89
CA GLU A 40 16.30 -2.57 3.31
C GLU A 40 16.58 -3.71 2.32
N ALA A 41 16.15 -3.58 1.06
CA ALA A 41 16.42 -4.59 0.04
C ALA A 41 17.94 -4.82 -0.10
N PRO A 42 18.42 -6.09 0.01
CA PRO A 42 19.86 -6.39 0.05
C PRO A 42 20.55 -6.15 -1.30
N ASP A 43 19.79 -6.25 -2.41
CA ASP A 43 20.29 -6.01 -3.75
C ASP A 43 20.59 -4.51 -3.97
N PRO A 44 21.80 -4.14 -4.44
CA PRO A 44 22.15 -2.74 -4.74
C PRO A 44 21.37 -2.15 -5.92
N THR A 45 20.77 -2.98 -6.77
CA THR A 45 19.95 -2.56 -7.92
C THR A 45 18.46 -2.46 -7.57
N ALA A 46 18.06 -2.89 -6.38
CA ALA A 46 16.67 -2.83 -5.95
C ALA A 46 16.16 -1.40 -5.80
N ILE A 47 14.90 -1.19 -6.17
CA ILE A 47 14.22 0.09 -6.00
C ILE A 47 13.72 0.23 -4.57
N ARG A 48 14.31 1.17 -3.83
CA ARG A 48 14.11 1.34 -2.37
C ARG A 48 13.15 2.47 -2.02
N PHE A 49 12.86 3.37 -2.96
CA PHE A 49 11.88 4.43 -2.74
C PHE A 49 10.45 3.89 -2.92
N PRO A 50 9.45 4.42 -2.19
CA PRO A 50 8.04 4.08 -2.40
C PRO A 50 7.60 4.34 -3.85
N HIS A 51 6.99 3.36 -4.51
CA HIS A 51 6.58 3.51 -5.90
C HIS A 51 5.33 2.70 -6.23
N VAL A 52 4.71 3.05 -7.36
CA VAL A 52 3.59 2.33 -7.96
C VAL A 52 3.98 1.76 -9.33
N HIS A 53 3.52 0.55 -9.61
CA HIS A 53 3.50 -0.04 -10.95
C HIS A 53 2.08 0.02 -11.51
N ILE A 54 1.97 0.29 -12.81
CA ILE A 54 0.73 0.15 -13.57
C ILE A 54 0.83 -1.16 -14.32
N GLY A 55 0.05 -2.16 -13.91
CA GLY A 55 0.19 -3.51 -14.41
C GLY A 55 -0.20 -3.67 -15.88
N PRO A 56 0.31 -4.70 -16.56
CA PRO A 56 0.06 -4.94 -17.98
C PRO A 56 -1.40 -5.29 -18.29
N ALA A 57 -2.23 -5.57 -17.28
CA ALA A 57 -3.67 -5.77 -17.47
C ALA A 57 -4.39 -4.49 -17.92
N LEU A 58 -3.87 -3.30 -17.60
CA LEU A 58 -4.47 -2.01 -17.97
C LEU A 58 -3.94 -1.44 -19.30
N LEU A 59 -2.94 -2.08 -19.89
CA LEU A 59 -2.13 -1.49 -20.96
C LEU A 59 -2.44 -2.13 -22.31
N GLY A 60 -3.65 -1.87 -22.83
CA GLY A 60 -4.01 -2.19 -24.21
C GLY A 60 -3.47 -1.13 -25.18
N GLY A 61 -2.48 -1.48 -26.01
CA GLY A 61 -1.98 -0.59 -27.06
C GLY A 61 -1.14 0.59 -26.56
N GLN A 62 -0.05 0.31 -25.83
CA GLN A 62 0.81 1.36 -25.29
C GLN A 62 1.33 2.30 -26.39
N THR A 63 1.13 3.61 -26.19
CA THR A 63 1.98 4.61 -26.83
C THR A 63 3.34 4.53 -26.16
N VAL A 64 4.39 4.32 -26.95
CA VAL A 64 5.77 4.16 -26.46
C VAL A 64 6.23 5.46 -25.80
N LEU A 65 6.07 5.56 -24.47
CA LEU A 65 6.74 6.61 -23.69
C LEU A 65 8.26 6.34 -23.61
N ARG A 66 8.65 5.06 -23.61
CA ARG A 66 10.03 4.55 -23.73
C ARG A 66 10.04 3.13 -24.33
N PRO A 67 11.14 2.69 -24.98
CA PRO A 67 11.30 1.28 -25.34
C PRO A 67 11.25 0.41 -24.08
N GLY A 68 10.30 -0.54 -23.99
CA GLY A 68 10.23 -1.52 -22.88
C GLY A 68 9.19 -1.25 -21.78
N ASP A 69 8.05 -0.66 -22.16
CA ASP A 69 6.75 -0.68 -21.49
C ASP A 69 6.54 0.04 -20.15
N LEU A 70 5.43 0.79 -20.04
CA LEU A 70 5.01 1.53 -18.84
C LEU A 70 4.85 0.65 -17.58
N HIS A 71 4.59 -0.66 -17.75
CA HIS A 71 4.44 -1.59 -16.62
C HIS A 71 5.73 -1.87 -15.86
N ARG A 72 6.88 -1.45 -16.39
CA ARG A 72 8.19 -1.55 -15.71
C ARG A 72 8.60 -0.25 -15.04
N ALA A 73 7.82 0.81 -15.21
CA ALA A 73 8.12 2.10 -14.62
C ALA A 73 7.82 2.07 -13.12
N HIS A 74 8.82 2.45 -12.33
CA HIS A 74 8.67 2.64 -10.89
C HIS A 74 8.26 4.09 -10.65
N ILE A 75 6.97 4.36 -10.73
CA ILE A 75 6.46 5.73 -10.62
C ILE A 75 6.57 6.16 -9.15
N PRO A 76 7.36 7.20 -8.81
CA PRO A 76 7.58 7.58 -7.42
C PRO A 76 6.29 7.99 -6.73
N THR A 77 6.16 7.54 -5.48
CA THR A 77 5.10 7.94 -4.55
C THR A 77 5.71 8.42 -3.23
N GLY A 78 4.86 8.81 -2.28
CA GLY A 78 5.19 8.74 -0.85
C GLY A 78 4.95 7.33 -0.29
N ARG A 79 5.17 7.13 1.01
CA ARG A 79 4.68 5.92 1.69
C ARG A 79 3.15 5.88 1.58
N ILE A 80 2.61 4.72 1.22
CA ILE A 80 1.18 4.48 1.09
C ILE A 80 0.72 3.54 2.21
N SER A 81 -0.38 3.89 2.87
CA SER A 81 -1.01 3.06 3.90
C SER A 81 -1.92 2.01 3.25
N LEU A 82 -2.10 0.85 3.91
CA LEU A 82 -3.11 -0.11 3.46
C LEU A 82 -4.53 0.51 3.42
N PRO A 83 -4.97 1.32 4.41
CA PRO A 83 -6.24 2.03 4.31
C PRO A 83 -6.40 2.92 3.07
N ALA A 84 -5.34 3.60 2.61
CA ALA A 84 -5.39 4.40 1.39
C ALA A 84 -5.67 3.53 0.16
N VAL A 85 -5.08 2.34 0.08
CA VAL A 85 -5.32 1.39 -1.01
C VAL A 85 -6.76 0.83 -0.96
N ILE A 86 -7.27 0.51 0.24
CA ILE A 86 -8.65 0.05 0.39
C ILE A 86 -9.64 1.16 0.03
N ARG A 87 -9.37 2.41 0.43
CA ARG A 87 -10.17 3.59 0.06
C ARG A 87 -10.22 3.76 -1.45
N LEU A 88 -9.07 3.68 -2.14
CA LEU A 88 -8.98 3.68 -3.61
C LEU A 88 -9.88 2.60 -4.24
N ALA A 89 -9.85 1.38 -3.70
CA ALA A 89 -10.68 0.28 -4.20
C ALA A 89 -12.17 0.59 -4.10
N ILE A 90 -12.61 1.15 -2.98
CA ILE A 90 -14.02 1.45 -2.73
C ILE A 90 -14.48 2.67 -3.53
N SER A 91 -13.75 3.79 -3.45
CA SER A 91 -14.19 5.07 -4.03
C SER A 91 -14.02 5.12 -5.56
N GLU A 92 -12.87 4.67 -6.06
CA GLU A 92 -12.52 4.81 -7.47
C GLU A 92 -12.87 3.54 -8.26
N PHE A 93 -12.59 2.36 -7.71
CA PHE A 93 -12.86 1.08 -8.41
C PHE A 93 -14.23 0.50 -8.12
N ARG A 94 -15.04 1.18 -7.29
CA ARG A 94 -16.42 0.79 -6.96
C ARG A 94 -16.52 -0.62 -6.37
N VAL A 95 -15.50 -1.04 -5.62
CA VAL A 95 -15.57 -2.26 -4.81
C VAL A 95 -16.57 -2.05 -3.68
N PHE A 96 -17.50 -2.99 -3.52
CA PHE A 96 -18.48 -2.92 -2.44
C PHE A 96 -17.81 -3.19 -1.08
N PRO A 97 -17.90 -2.26 -0.12
CA PRO A 97 -17.35 -2.49 1.21
C PRO A 97 -18.15 -3.58 1.94
N LEU A 98 -17.48 -4.31 2.83
CA LEU A 98 -18.14 -5.31 3.68
C LEU A 98 -18.85 -4.70 4.89
N LEU A 99 -18.46 -3.49 5.27
CA LEU A 99 -18.94 -2.78 6.45
C LEU A 99 -19.36 -1.37 6.05
N ASP A 100 -20.52 -0.93 6.53
CA ASP A 100 -21.07 0.39 6.18
C ASP A 100 -20.24 1.55 6.74
N ASP A 101 -19.57 1.34 7.88
CA ASP A 101 -18.74 2.33 8.56
C ASP A 101 -17.27 2.31 8.10
N TRP A 102 -16.99 1.77 6.91
CA TRP A 102 -15.63 1.58 6.39
C TRP A 102 -14.81 2.88 6.42
N GLU A 103 -15.41 4.02 6.05
CA GLU A 103 -14.70 5.30 5.97
C GLU A 103 -14.15 5.74 7.33
N PHE A 104 -14.96 5.58 8.38
CA PHE A 104 -14.55 5.87 9.75
C PHE A 104 -13.39 4.95 10.18
N ARG A 105 -13.49 3.65 9.88
CA ARG A 105 -12.45 2.67 10.23
C ARG A 105 -11.13 2.98 9.55
N LEU A 106 -11.15 3.23 8.24
CA LEU A 106 -9.93 3.55 7.49
C LEU A 106 -9.26 4.82 8.01
N SER A 107 -10.04 5.85 8.29
CA SER A 107 -9.53 7.13 8.81
C SER A 107 -8.95 6.99 10.22
N ALA A 108 -9.60 6.24 11.11
CA ALA A 108 -9.10 5.95 12.44
C ALA A 108 -7.77 5.16 12.39
N THR A 109 -7.67 4.17 11.50
CA THR A 109 -6.42 3.41 11.30
C THR A 109 -5.29 4.28 10.77
N GLU A 110 -5.55 5.18 9.81
CA GLU A 110 -4.51 6.09 9.28
C GLU A 110 -4.00 7.08 10.33
N ALA A 111 -4.88 7.55 11.21
CA ALA A 111 -4.49 8.42 12.32
C ALA A 111 -3.51 7.71 13.27
N LEU A 112 -3.74 6.42 13.58
CA LEU A 112 -2.84 5.62 14.40
C LEU A 112 -1.48 5.43 13.74
N LEU A 113 -1.46 5.07 12.45
CA LEU A 113 -0.21 4.88 11.69
C LEU A 113 0.61 6.18 11.54
N SER A 114 -0.06 7.33 11.47
CA SER A 114 0.60 8.64 11.35
C SER A 114 1.16 9.12 12.69
N ALA A 115 0.50 8.79 13.81
CA ALA A 115 0.99 9.10 15.15
C ALA A 115 2.28 8.34 15.48
N GLU A 116 2.43 7.11 14.99
CA GLU A 116 3.65 6.30 15.16
C GLU A 116 4.86 6.81 14.34
N ALA A 117 4.63 7.57 13.28
CA ALA A 117 5.71 8.06 12.40
C ALA A 117 6.46 9.29 12.97
N HIS A 118 5.97 9.88 14.07
CA HIS A 118 6.48 11.12 14.65
C HIS A 118 6.89 11.01 16.14
N GLY A 119 6.92 9.79 16.70
CA GLY A 119 7.46 9.49 18.03
C GLY A 119 8.83 8.81 17.94
#